data_AF-A0A2D5LUN9-F1
#
_entry.id   AF-A0A2D5LUN9-F1
#
_cell.length_a   1.000
_cell.length_b   1.000
_cell.length_c   1.000
_cell.angle_alpha   90.00
_cell.angle_beta   90.00
_cell.angle_gamma   90.00
#
_symmetry.space_group_name_H-M   'P 1'
#
loop_
_entity.id
_entity.type
_entity.pdbx_description
1 polymer ?
#
loop_
_entity_poly.entity_id
_entity_poly.type
_entity_poly.pdbx_seq_one_letter_code
_entity_poly.pdbx_strand_id
1 'polypeptide(L)'
;MADKFIRFTEKIAKLCGIFAAGCLLLSIVLITELVFERYIFRNAITWQTELVTMLLVASTFIGSAYVLSEKGHVNMEYLYSFMSEKSITKLKIFTDTLCLIFFSILFYVSLEITAEAFIKNHNTGTIWGPPLWIPYSSMLIGATLMVMSYIAELIKLTRKLKEL
;
A
#
# COMPACT_ATOMS: atom_id res chain seq x y z
N MET A 1 2.76 5.65 -25.85
CA MET A 1 3.14 6.33 -24.59
C MET A 1 2.47 5.68 -23.39
N ALA A 2 1.14 5.47 -23.43
CA ALA A 2 0.37 4.78 -22.37
C ALA A 2 0.90 3.37 -22.02
N ASP A 3 1.26 2.56 -23.02
CA ASP A 3 1.76 1.19 -22.75
C ASP A 3 3.11 1.17 -22.01
N LYS A 4 3.95 2.19 -22.24
CA LYS A 4 5.23 2.34 -21.54
C LYS A 4 5.01 2.73 -20.08
N PHE A 5 4.01 3.59 -19.81
CA PHE A 5 3.61 3.98 -18.47
C PHE A 5 3.05 2.79 -17.68
N ILE A 6 2.16 2.01 -18.29
CA ILE A 6 1.60 0.78 -17.70
C ILE A 6 2.69 -0.23 -17.33
N ARG A 7 3.62 -0.51 -18.24
CA ARG A 7 4.72 -1.44 -17.95
C ARG A 7 5.65 -0.93 -16.86
N PHE A 8 5.78 0.39 -16.74
CA PHE A 8 6.58 1.02 -15.70
C PHE A 8 5.92 0.88 -14.32
N THR A 9 4.61 1.17 -14.22
CA THR A 9 3.86 1.00 -12.97
C THR A 9 3.85 -0.45 -12.51
N GLU A 10 3.69 -1.42 -13.43
CA GLU A 10 3.75 -2.85 -13.11
C GLU A 10 5.12 -3.31 -12.59
N LYS A 11 6.22 -2.80 -13.17
CA LYS A 11 7.57 -3.11 -12.67
C LYS A 11 7.82 -2.54 -11.28
N ILE A 12 7.39 -1.29 -11.04
CA ILE A 12 7.50 -0.67 -9.73
C ILE A 12 6.67 -1.45 -8.71
N ALA A 13 5.43 -1.79 -9.06
CA ALA A 13 4.55 -2.58 -8.20
C ALA A 13 5.21 -3.90 -7.77
N LYS A 14 5.87 -4.62 -8.68
CA LYS A 14 6.63 -5.84 -8.34
C LYS A 14 7.75 -5.60 -7.34
N LEU A 15 8.53 -4.53 -7.51
CA LEU A 15 9.59 -4.17 -6.56
C LEU A 15 9.01 -3.82 -5.18
N CYS A 16 7.90 -3.08 -5.15
CA CYS A 16 7.17 -2.77 -3.93
C CYS A 16 6.64 -4.01 -3.23
N GLY A 17 6.21 -5.04 -3.98
CA GLY A 17 5.81 -6.34 -3.44
C GLY A 17 6.96 -7.08 -2.75
N ILE A 18 8.14 -7.10 -3.38
CA ILE A 18 9.36 -7.70 -2.79
C ILE A 18 9.75 -6.95 -1.50
N PHE A 19 9.73 -5.63 -1.54
CA PHE A 19 10.00 -4.79 -0.37
C PHE A 19 9.02 -5.09 0.78
N ALA A 20 7.72 -5.13 0.49
CA ALA A 20 6.70 -5.42 1.48
C ALA A 20 6.86 -6.82 2.09
N ALA A 21 7.16 -7.83 1.27
CA ALA A 21 7.47 -9.18 1.75
C ALA A 21 8.71 -9.19 2.67
N GLY A 22 9.74 -8.42 2.33
CA GLY A 22 10.93 -8.24 3.17
C GLY A 22 10.58 -7.61 4.53
N CYS A 23 9.77 -6.55 4.55
CA CYS A 23 9.28 -5.93 5.78
C CYS A 23 8.50 -6.93 6.64
N LEU A 24 7.60 -7.73 6.05
CA LEU A 24 6.84 -8.75 6.78
C LEU A 24 7.73 -9.83 7.37
N LEU A 25 8.69 -10.36 6.60
CA LEU A 25 9.63 -11.35 7.09
C LEU A 25 10.46 -10.80 8.26
N LEU A 26 10.94 -9.56 8.13
CA LEU A 26 11.66 -8.89 9.21
C LEU A 26 10.78 -8.70 10.46
N SER A 27 9.53 -8.29 10.30
CA SER A 27 8.58 -8.19 11.41
C SER A 27 8.37 -9.54 12.12
N ILE A 28 8.25 -10.63 11.37
CA ILE A 28 8.11 -11.98 11.93
C ILE A 28 9.34 -12.36 12.76
N VAL A 29 10.54 -12.11 12.23
CA VAL A 29 11.80 -12.39 12.94
C VAL A 29 11.89 -11.57 14.24
N LEU A 30 11.58 -10.27 14.18
CA LEU A 30 11.63 -9.38 15.36
C LEU A 30 10.62 -9.77 16.44
N ILE A 31 9.37 -10.11 16.07
CA ILE A 31 8.37 -10.57 17.06
C ILE A 31 8.81 -11.90 17.66
N THR A 32 9.34 -12.80 16.85
CA THR A 32 9.81 -14.11 17.33
C THR A 32 10.93 -13.92 18.36
N GLU A 33 11.89 -13.06 18.05
CA GLU A 33 13.01 -12.74 18.93
C GLU A 33 12.56 -12.02 20.22
N LEU A 34 11.63 -11.06 20.14
CA LEU A 34 10.96 -10.44 21.29
C LEU A 34 10.32 -11.50 22.22
N VAL A 35 9.67 -12.52 21.66
CA VAL A 35 9.08 -13.62 22.44
C VAL A 35 10.18 -14.42 23.14
N PHE A 36 11.27 -14.76 22.45
CA PHE A 36 12.41 -15.45 23.06
C PHE A 36 13.02 -14.65 24.21
N GLU A 37 13.31 -13.37 24.02
CA GLU A 37 13.86 -12.49 25.07
C GLU A 37 12.95 -12.38 26.29
N ARG A 38 11.65 -12.21 26.04
CA ARG A 38 10.67 -12.02 27.12
C ARG A 38 10.50 -13.25 27.99
N TYR A 39 10.41 -14.43 27.37
CA TYR A 39 10.10 -15.67 28.10
C TYR A 39 11.35 -16.41 28.60
N ILE A 40 12.47 -16.36 27.89
CA ILE A 40 13.71 -17.05 28.29
C ILE A 40 14.58 -16.12 29.14
N PHE A 41 14.88 -14.93 28.63
CA PHE A 41 15.82 -14.01 29.27
C PHE A 41 15.16 -13.09 30.29
N ARG A 42 13.82 -13.10 30.39
CA ARG A 42 13.01 -12.24 31.27
C ARG A 42 13.31 -10.75 31.10
N ASN A 43 13.77 -10.35 29.92
CA ASN A 43 14.01 -8.95 29.56
C ASN A 43 12.84 -8.42 28.73
N ALA A 44 12.49 -7.15 28.92
CA ALA A 44 11.43 -6.50 28.15
C ALA A 44 12.04 -5.43 27.25
N ILE A 45 12.35 -5.79 26.01
CA ILE A 45 12.84 -4.85 25.00
C ILE A 45 11.64 -4.12 24.38
N THR A 46 11.64 -2.79 24.46
CA THR A 46 10.49 -1.95 24.10
C THR A 46 10.53 -1.41 22.68
N TRP A 47 11.68 -1.40 22.00
CA TRP A 47 11.81 -0.82 20.66
C TRP A 47 11.31 -1.74 19.54
N GLN A 48 11.34 -3.07 19.73
CA GLN A 48 10.96 -4.05 18.71
C GLN A 48 9.48 -3.90 18.30
N THR A 49 8.57 -3.69 19.25
CA THR A 49 7.12 -3.58 18.97
C THR A 49 6.80 -2.38 18.07
N GLU A 50 7.48 -1.27 18.29
CA GLU A 50 7.31 -0.06 17.49
C GLU A 50 7.93 -0.22 16.10
N LEU A 51 9.14 -0.79 16.00
CA LEU A 51 9.75 -1.06 14.71
C LEU A 51 8.90 -2.02 13.87
N VAL A 52 8.41 -3.10 14.47
CA VAL A 52 7.47 -4.03 13.84
C VAL A 52 6.23 -3.31 13.33
N THR A 53 5.66 -2.41 14.14
CA THR A 53 4.48 -1.62 13.74
C THR A 53 4.79 -0.74 12.52
N MET A 54 5.95 -0.08 12.51
CA MET A 54 6.38 0.74 11.36
C MET A 54 6.61 -0.09 10.10
N LEU A 55 7.23 -1.27 10.24
CA LEU A 55 7.44 -2.22 9.13
C LEU A 55 6.11 -2.74 8.57
N LEU A 56 5.12 -3.02 9.43
CA LEU A 56 3.78 -3.43 9.00
C LEU A 56 3.04 -2.32 8.26
N VAL A 57 3.14 -1.07 8.72
CA VAL A 57 2.61 0.11 8.01
C VAL A 57 3.27 0.24 6.64
N ALA A 58 4.59 0.15 6.58
CA ALA A 58 5.33 0.23 5.33
C ALA A 58 4.94 -0.89 4.36
N SER A 59 4.89 -2.13 4.84
CA SER A 59 4.45 -3.28 4.05
C SER A 59 3.03 -3.11 3.52
N THR A 60 2.11 -2.61 4.34
CA THR A 60 0.70 -2.49 3.97
C THR A 60 0.51 -1.46 2.86
N PHE A 61 1.07 -0.25 3.02
CA PHE A 61 0.88 0.82 2.06
C PHE A 61 1.72 0.62 0.79
N ILE A 62 3.00 0.27 0.91
CA ILE A 62 3.87 0.09 -0.27
C ILE A 62 3.49 -1.22 -1.00
N GLY A 63 3.16 -2.28 -0.27
CA GLY A 63 2.74 -3.57 -0.86
C GLY A 63 1.37 -3.52 -1.55
N SER A 64 0.51 -2.54 -1.21
CA SER A 64 -0.83 -2.42 -1.83
C SER A 64 -0.77 -2.24 -3.35
N ALA A 65 0.25 -1.55 -3.88
CA ALA A 65 0.44 -1.36 -5.32
C ALA A 65 0.71 -2.69 -6.05
N TYR A 66 1.49 -3.58 -5.44
CA TYR A 66 1.72 -4.93 -5.96
C TYR A 66 0.42 -5.72 -6.01
N VAL A 67 -0.34 -5.70 -4.92
CA VAL A 67 -1.61 -6.40 -4.82
C VAL A 67 -2.58 -5.91 -5.89
N LEU A 68 -2.66 -4.60 -6.14
CA LEU A 68 -3.48 -4.06 -7.23
C LEU A 68 -3.03 -4.57 -8.60
N SER A 69 -1.71 -4.65 -8.84
CA SER A 69 -1.18 -5.15 -10.12
C SER A 69 -1.51 -6.63 -10.39
N GLU A 70 -1.56 -7.47 -9.35
CA GLU A 70 -1.95 -8.88 -9.49
C GLU A 70 -3.46 -9.11 -9.45
N LYS A 71 -4.24 -8.15 -8.92
CA LYS A 71 -5.69 -8.25 -8.78
C LYS A 71 -6.50 -8.06 -10.06
N GLY A 72 -5.88 -8.15 -11.25
CA GLY A 72 -6.60 -8.39 -12.51
C GLY A 72 -7.54 -9.62 -12.45
N HIS A 73 -7.36 -10.50 -11.46
CA HIS A 73 -8.17 -11.71 -11.22
C HIS A 73 -9.06 -11.69 -9.96
N VAL A 74 -8.97 -10.72 -9.04
CA VAL A 74 -9.93 -10.63 -7.91
C VAL A 74 -11.18 -9.90 -8.38
N ASN A 75 -11.80 -10.53 -9.37
CA ASN A 75 -13.10 -10.19 -9.86
C ASN A 75 -14.10 -10.79 -8.91
N MET A 76 -15.20 -10.07 -8.67
CA MET A 76 -16.40 -10.65 -8.07
C MET A 76 -16.98 -11.61 -9.12
N GLU A 77 -16.31 -12.72 -9.40
CA GLU A 77 -16.59 -13.62 -10.54
C GLU A 77 -18.05 -14.09 -10.52
N TYR A 78 -18.58 -14.29 -9.32
CA TYR A 78 -19.99 -14.62 -9.12
C TYR A 78 -20.97 -13.49 -9.45
N LEU A 79 -20.62 -12.22 -9.19
CA LEU A 79 -21.47 -11.09 -9.59
C LEU A 79 -21.37 -10.86 -11.10
N TYR A 80 -20.19 -11.09 -11.68
CA TYR A 80 -19.90 -10.87 -13.09
C TYR A 80 -20.51 -11.95 -14.00
N SER A 81 -20.77 -13.16 -13.50
CA SER A 81 -21.44 -14.21 -14.28
C SER A 81 -22.87 -13.85 -14.73
N PHE A 82 -23.51 -12.88 -14.07
CA PHE A 82 -24.86 -12.42 -14.43
C PHE A 82 -24.87 -11.15 -15.30
N MET A 83 -23.72 -10.58 -15.63
CA MET A 83 -23.61 -9.28 -16.30
C MET A 83 -23.00 -9.41 -17.70
N SER A 84 -23.40 -8.52 -18.61
CA SER A 84 -22.73 -8.39 -19.91
C SER A 84 -21.35 -7.76 -19.75
N GLU A 85 -20.44 -8.06 -20.68
CA GLU A 85 -19.05 -7.59 -20.64
C GLU A 85 -18.93 -6.05 -20.57
N LYS A 86 -19.86 -5.33 -21.22
CA LYS A 86 -19.97 -3.87 -21.15
C LYS A 86 -20.33 -3.37 -19.75
N SER A 87 -21.28 -4.03 -19.08
CA SER A 87 -21.71 -3.66 -17.73
C SER A 87 -20.63 -3.94 -16.69
N ILE A 88 -19.89 -5.04 -16.83
CA ILE A 88 -18.73 -5.36 -15.98
C ILE A 88 -17.66 -4.25 -16.13
N THR A 89 -17.34 -3.87 -17.37
CA THR A 89 -16.32 -2.84 -17.62
C THR A 89 -16.74 -1.48 -17.06
N LYS A 90 -18.01 -1.09 -17.19
CA LYS A 90 -18.54 0.15 -16.56
C LYS A 90 -18.46 0.11 -15.04
N LEU A 91 -18.79 -1.01 -14.42
CA LEU A 91 -18.71 -1.17 -12.98
C LEU A 91 -17.27 -1.05 -12.48
N LYS A 92 -16.31 -1.67 -13.17
CA LYS A 92 -14.88 -1.54 -12.87
C LYS A 92 -14.39 -0.09 -12.97
N ILE A 93 -14.79 0.63 -14.02
CA ILE A 93 -14.45 2.06 -14.16
C ILE A 93 -15.00 2.86 -12.99
N PHE A 94 -16.24 2.60 -12.58
CA PHE A 94 -16.85 3.26 -11.42
C PHE A 94 -16.10 2.97 -10.12
N THR A 95 -15.81 1.71 -9.82
CA THR A 95 -15.07 1.33 -8.60
C THR A 95 -13.67 1.91 -8.59
N ASP A 96 -12.95 1.85 -9.71
CA ASP A 96 -11.58 2.37 -9.82
C ASP A 96 -11.55 3.89 -9.72
N THR A 97 -12.58 4.58 -10.21
CA THR A 97 -12.71 6.03 -10.03
C THR A 97 -12.93 6.39 -8.56
N LEU A 98 -13.78 5.66 -7.85
CA LEU A 98 -13.99 5.87 -6.40
C LEU A 98 -12.70 5.60 -5.62
N CYS A 99 -11.99 4.53 -5.94
CA CYS A 99 -10.70 4.23 -5.33
C CYS A 99 -9.67 5.33 -5.64
N LEU A 100 -9.61 5.84 -6.88
CA LEU A 100 -8.71 6.93 -7.25
C LEU A 100 -8.98 8.19 -6.41
N ILE A 101 -10.25 8.55 -6.20
CA ILE A 101 -10.64 9.70 -5.36
C ILE A 101 -10.17 9.47 -3.92
N PHE A 102 -10.46 8.29 -3.36
CA PHE A 102 -10.04 7.93 -2.01
C PHE A 102 -8.51 8.02 -1.84
N PHE A 103 -7.74 7.42 -2.75
CA PHE A 103 -6.28 7.43 -2.68
C PHE A 103 -5.67 8.81 -2.95
N SER A 104 -6.36 9.67 -3.70
CA SER A 104 -5.94 11.08 -3.89
C SER A 104 -6.11 11.89 -2.61
N ILE A 105 -7.22 11.70 -1.89
CA ILE A 105 -7.43 12.30 -0.57
C ILE A 105 -6.39 11.75 0.42
N LEU A 106 -6.17 10.43 0.41
CA LEU A 106 -5.18 9.80 1.27
C LEU A 106 -3.77 10.34 1.00
N PHE A 107 -3.40 10.55 -0.26
CA PHE A 107 -2.12 11.16 -0.64
C PHE A 107 -1.98 12.57 -0.05
N TYR A 108 -3.01 13.41 -0.18
CA TYR A 108 -3.00 14.76 0.38
C TYR A 108 -2.85 14.76 1.91
N VAL A 109 -3.65 13.96 2.61
CA VAL A 109 -3.58 13.85 4.08
C VAL A 109 -2.23 13.29 4.52
N SER A 110 -1.73 12.26 3.82
CA SER A 110 -0.41 11.67 4.12
C SER A 110 0.71 12.69 3.97
N LEU A 111 0.61 13.57 2.97
CA LEU A 111 1.60 14.62 2.73
C LEU A 111 1.60 15.62 3.89
N GLU A 112 0.42 16.08 4.31
CA GLU A 112 0.25 17.03 5.40
C GLU A 112 0.82 16.47 6.71
N ILE A 113 0.41 15.27 7.12
CA ILE A 113 0.87 14.68 8.39
C ILE A 113 2.35 14.32 8.36
N THR A 114 2.90 13.93 7.21
CA THR A 114 4.34 13.62 7.08
C THR A 114 5.16 14.89 7.20
N ALA A 115 4.76 15.96 6.51
CA ALA A 115 5.43 17.24 6.57
C ALA A 115 5.36 17.84 7.98
N GLU A 116 4.19 17.78 8.62
CA GLU A 116 4.02 18.24 9.99
C GLU A 116 4.88 17.44 10.97
N ALA A 117 4.87 16.11 10.89
CA ALA A 117 5.66 15.24 11.75
C ALA A 117 7.17 15.48 11.58
N PHE A 118 7.62 15.80 10.35
CA PHE A 118 9.01 16.12 10.06
C PHE A 118 9.41 17.49 10.62
N ILE A 119 8.61 18.53 10.37
CA ILE A 119 8.90 19.91 10.82
C ILE A 119 8.85 20.03 12.35
N LYS A 120 7.82 19.44 12.96
CA LYS A 120 7.60 19.52 14.41
C LYS A 120 8.35 18.44 15.19
N ASN A 121 9.13 17.57 14.52
CA ASN A 121 9.83 16.43 15.12
C ASN A 121 8.93 15.58 16.03
N HIS A 122 7.73 15.25 15.57
CA HIS A 122 6.82 14.40 16.31
C HIS A 122 7.41 12.98 16.45
N ASN A 123 7.36 12.45 17.67
CA ASN A 123 7.74 11.08 17.99
C ASN A 123 6.52 10.31 18.51
N THR A 124 6.66 8.99 18.66
CA THR A 124 5.59 8.11 19.16
C THR A 124 5.23 8.35 20.64
N GLY A 125 5.99 9.17 21.38
CA GLY A 125 5.76 9.45 22.80
C GLY A 125 6.09 8.26 23.73
N THR A 126 6.76 7.23 23.21
CA THR A 126 7.17 6.03 23.95
C THR A 126 8.62 6.16 24.45
N ILE A 127 9.11 5.12 25.15
CA ILE A 127 10.49 5.06 25.66
C ILE A 127 11.51 5.08 24.52
N TRP A 128 11.24 4.41 23.39
CA TRP A 128 12.13 4.43 22.24
C TRP A 128 11.95 5.71 21.40
N GLY A 129 10.73 6.24 21.34
CA GLY A 129 10.41 7.53 20.73
C GLY A 129 10.88 7.72 19.28
N PRO A 130 10.77 6.73 18.37
CA PRO A 130 11.11 6.91 16.97
C PRO A 130 10.25 8.00 16.32
N PRO A 131 10.79 8.69 15.30
CA PRO A 131 10.08 9.79 14.67
C PRO A 131 8.94 9.28 13.77
N LEU A 132 7.78 9.92 13.87
CA LEU A 132 6.54 9.51 13.17
C LEU A 132 6.56 9.79 11.67
N TRP A 133 7.47 10.63 11.18
CA TRP A 133 7.59 10.87 9.74
C TRP A 133 7.97 9.60 8.97
N ILE A 134 8.61 8.61 9.61
CA ILE A 134 8.98 7.33 8.98
C ILE A 134 7.74 6.54 8.54
N PRO A 135 6.81 6.13 9.44
CA PRO A 135 5.61 5.42 9.02
C PRO A 135 4.71 6.28 8.11
N TYR A 136 4.60 7.59 8.34
CA TYR A 136 3.78 8.47 7.51
C TYR A 136 4.33 8.63 6.08
N SER A 137 5.66 8.71 5.93
CA SER A 137 6.27 8.74 4.60
C SER A 137 6.01 7.45 3.81
N SER A 138 5.95 6.30 4.49
CA SER A 138 5.58 5.03 3.85
C SER A 138 4.14 5.04 3.36
N MET A 139 3.22 5.64 4.12
CA MET A 139 1.84 5.86 3.71
C MET A 139 1.75 6.80 2.51
N LEU A 140 2.49 7.92 2.52
CA LEU A 140 2.58 8.86 1.41
C LEU A 140 3.06 8.18 0.12
N ILE A 141 4.15 7.42 0.20
CA ILE A 141 4.71 6.68 -0.94
C ILE A 141 3.68 5.67 -1.48
N GLY A 142 3.06 4.88 -0.59
CA GLY A 142 2.03 3.92 -0.98
C GLY A 142 0.83 4.59 -1.66
N ALA A 143 0.34 5.71 -1.11
CA ALA A 143 -0.76 6.47 -1.70
C ALA A 143 -0.41 7.00 -3.10
N THR A 144 0.80 7.55 -3.31
CA THR A 144 1.27 7.98 -4.63
C THR A 144 1.27 6.82 -5.63
N LEU A 145 1.81 5.66 -5.24
CA LEU A 145 1.85 4.48 -6.09
C LEU A 145 0.46 3.96 -6.45
N MET A 146 -0.48 4.00 -5.51
CA MET A 146 -1.87 3.60 -5.75
C MET A 146 -2.57 4.56 -6.71
N VAL A 147 -2.40 5.88 -6.56
CA VAL A 147 -2.92 6.87 -7.51
C VAL A 147 -2.38 6.60 -8.92
N MET A 148 -1.07 6.39 -9.06
CA MET A 148 -0.47 6.06 -10.37
C MET A 148 -1.03 4.76 -10.96
N SER A 149 -1.24 3.74 -10.12
CA SER A 149 -1.73 2.43 -10.55
C SER A 149 -3.19 2.47 -10.98
N TYR A 150 -4.06 3.18 -10.25
CA TYR A 150 -5.47 3.36 -10.66
C TYR A 150 -5.62 4.18 -11.92
N ILE A 151 -4.78 5.20 -12.13
CA ILE A 151 -4.76 5.95 -13.41
C ILE A 151 -4.41 5.00 -14.56
N ALA A 152 -3.41 4.14 -14.38
CA ALA A 152 -3.03 3.14 -15.39
C ALA A 152 -4.18 2.16 -15.70
N GLU A 153 -4.89 1.69 -14.66
CA GLU A 153 -6.00 0.75 -14.82
C GLU A 153 -7.23 1.39 -15.50
N LEU A 154 -7.58 2.62 -15.14
CA LEU A 154 -8.65 3.37 -15.80
C LEU A 154 -8.36 3.61 -17.29
N ILE A 155 -7.10 3.86 -17.66
CA ILE A 155 -6.70 3.96 -19.08
C ILE A 155 -6.92 2.63 -19.81
N LYS A 156 -6.57 1.48 -19.19
CA LYS A 156 -6.82 0.16 -19.77
C LYS A 156 -8.32 -0.12 -19.95
N LEU A 157 -9.12 0.14 -18.92
CA LEU A 157 -10.56 -0.13 -18.93
C LEU A 157 -11.33 0.75 -19.92
N THR A 158 -10.98 2.03 -20.01
CA THR A 158 -11.60 2.95 -20.99
C THR A 158 -11.27 2.58 -22.42
N ARG A 159 -10.06 2.06 -22.70
CA ARG A 159 -9.71 1.49 -24.00
C ARG A 159 -10.53 0.23 -24.29
N LYS A 160 -10.62 -0.68 -23.33
CA LYS A 160 -11.42 -1.91 -23.46
C LYS A 160 -12.90 -1.58 -23.76
N LEU A 161 -13.47 -0.57 -23.09
CA LEU A 161 -14.86 -0.16 -23.31
C LEU A 161 -15.11 0.37 -24.74
N LYS A 162 -14.11 1.01 -25.37
CA LYS A 162 -14.23 1.49 -26.75
C LYS A 162 -14.15 0.36 -27.79
N GLU A 163 -13.49 -0.74 -27.44
CA GLU A 163 -13.33 -1.91 -28.31
C GLU A 163 -14.57 -2.84 -28.27
N LEU A 164 -15.46 -2.69 -27.28
CA LEU A 164 -16.71 -3.44 -27.08
C LEU A 164 -17.94 -2.76 -27.69
#